data_AF-A0A6B1D0S8-F1
#
_entry.id   AF-A0A6B1D0S8-F1
#
_cell.length_a   1.000
_cell.length_b   1.000
_cell.length_c   1.000
_cell.angle_alpha   90.00
_cell.angle_beta   90.00
_cell.angle_gamma   90.00
#
_symmetry.space_group_name_H-M   'P 1'
#
loop_
_entity.id
_entity.type
_entity.pdbx_description
1 polymer ?
#
loop_
_entity_poly.entity_id
_entity_poly.type
_entity_poly.pdbx_seq_one_letter_code
_entity_poly.pdbx_strand_id
1 'polypeptide(L)'
;MSFSHPFPATTPPISITESGRRITQLDLTELQWWPVVPSLGHSSMQATYEADTQELSAVTEMAATSLAGIHDQDCVEITVRERAIREDWDVPGRPHLFYARLDEKETRWLGVVQQLGARKALRTFKDEWFEADWGRGAERKICDDGRYQRQPDGTYRTTGGRGIGAGTYDVVIGSRTFHCLRAWDTFGSPPSEHAELAEAFIEEGGRVVLYRQYRGRQMGRGETDWAVKYPDNSKIVIDGCVYVHCNCTGRAHDLITNTAIGVDLPR
;
A
#
# COMPACT_ATOMS: atom_id res chain seq x y z
N MET A 1 25.65 14.65 0.12
CA MET A 1 24.56 15.14 0.98
C MET A 1 24.05 13.93 1.76
N SER A 2 24.04 13.99 3.09
CA SER A 2 23.50 12.92 3.94
C SER A 2 22.00 12.81 3.72
N PHE A 3 21.50 11.58 3.59
CA PHE A 3 20.07 11.33 3.59
C PHE A 3 19.50 11.70 4.95
N SER A 4 18.46 12.54 4.96
CA SER A 4 17.73 12.90 6.17
C SER A 4 16.28 12.48 5.98
N HIS A 5 15.71 11.83 6.99
CA HIS A 5 14.29 11.49 7.02
C HIS A 5 13.68 11.92 8.36
N PRO A 6 12.37 12.22 8.39
CA PRO A 6 11.69 12.67 9.61
C PRO A 6 11.22 11.54 10.53
N PHE A 7 11.27 10.29 10.06
CA PHE A 7 10.71 9.15 10.80
C PHE A 7 11.54 8.77 12.03
N PRO A 8 10.90 8.44 13.17
CA PRO A 8 11.60 7.95 14.35
C PRO A 8 12.24 6.57 14.12
N ALA A 9 13.22 6.21 14.96
CA ALA A 9 13.89 4.90 14.87
C ALA A 9 12.99 3.73 15.26
N THR A 10 11.92 3.99 16.02
CA THR A 10 10.91 3.02 16.43
C THR A 10 9.52 3.50 16.02
N THR A 11 8.63 2.58 15.65
CA THR A 11 7.26 2.91 15.25
C THR A 11 6.57 3.73 16.34
N PRO A 12 5.94 4.86 16.03
CA PRO A 12 5.04 5.52 16.97
C PRO A 12 3.95 4.53 17.42
N PRO A 13 3.45 4.60 18.67
CA PRO A 13 2.35 3.74 19.09
C PRO A 13 1.15 3.84 18.13
N ILE A 14 0.63 2.69 17.70
CA ILE A 14 -0.52 2.60 16.78
C ILE A 14 -1.71 2.00 17.50
N SER A 15 -2.87 2.66 17.42
CA SER A 15 -4.15 2.12 17.87
C SER A 15 -5.20 2.30 16.78
N ILE A 16 -5.99 1.26 16.50
CA ILE A 16 -7.04 1.28 15.48
C ILE A 16 -8.34 0.92 16.18
N THR A 17 -9.33 1.80 16.14
CA THR A 17 -10.63 1.59 16.76
C THR A 17 -11.73 1.83 15.73
N GLU A 18 -12.69 0.91 15.63
CA GLU A 18 -13.83 1.05 14.73
C GLU A 18 -14.65 2.29 15.12
N SER A 19 -15.01 3.12 14.14
CA SER A 19 -15.72 4.36 14.35
C SER A 19 -17.17 4.25 13.88
N GLY A 20 -18.11 4.77 14.68
CA GLY A 20 -19.51 4.85 14.31
C GLY A 20 -19.80 5.97 13.28
N ARG A 21 -18.89 6.93 13.12
CA ARG A 21 -18.95 7.96 12.08
C ARG A 21 -18.51 7.32 10.77
N ARG A 22 -19.38 7.29 9.77
CA ARG A 22 -19.13 6.61 8.48
C ARG A 22 -18.48 7.54 7.46
N ILE A 23 -17.48 7.02 6.77
CA ILE A 23 -17.00 7.54 5.49
C ILE A 23 -17.54 6.61 4.40
N THR A 24 -18.38 7.13 3.51
CA THR A 24 -18.98 6.34 2.41
C THR A 24 -18.15 6.38 1.13
N GLN A 25 -17.43 7.47 0.90
CA GLN A 25 -16.59 7.65 -0.29
C GLN A 25 -15.43 8.60 0.02
N LEU A 26 -14.25 8.32 -0.53
CA LEU A 26 -13.08 9.19 -0.51
C LEU A 26 -12.50 9.38 -1.91
N ASP A 27 -11.69 10.42 -2.04
CA ASP A 27 -10.89 10.69 -3.22
C ASP A 27 -9.43 10.32 -2.97
N LEU A 28 -9.03 9.10 -3.34
CA LEU A 28 -7.65 8.62 -3.25
C LEU A 28 -6.88 9.02 -4.51
N THR A 29 -6.11 10.10 -4.41
CA THR A 29 -5.32 10.64 -5.53
C THR A 29 -3.89 10.09 -5.58
N GLU A 30 -3.49 9.38 -4.54
CA GLU A 30 -2.23 8.64 -4.51
C GLU A 30 -2.32 7.39 -5.38
N LEU A 31 -1.19 6.97 -5.98
CA LEU A 31 -1.11 5.64 -6.58
C LEU A 31 -1.47 4.60 -5.52
N GLN A 32 -2.38 3.69 -5.85
CA GLN A 32 -2.82 2.72 -4.88
C GLN A 32 -1.62 1.92 -4.34
N TRP A 33 -1.49 1.97 -3.01
CA TRP A 33 -0.45 1.34 -2.19
C TRP A 33 0.96 1.93 -2.31
N TRP A 34 1.14 2.97 -3.13
CA TRP A 34 2.34 3.80 -3.22
C TRP A 34 1.95 5.25 -2.94
N PRO A 35 2.13 5.77 -1.72
CA PRO A 35 1.47 6.98 -1.22
C PRO A 35 2.06 8.28 -1.80
N VAL A 36 2.02 8.42 -3.13
CA VAL A 36 2.48 9.56 -3.93
C VAL A 36 1.41 9.90 -4.95
N VAL A 37 1.14 11.19 -5.12
CA VAL A 37 0.20 11.70 -6.12
C VAL A 37 0.94 11.83 -7.47
N PRO A 38 0.46 11.23 -8.58
CA PRO A 38 1.03 11.40 -9.92
C PRO A 38 0.82 12.79 -10.54
N SER A 39 1.34 13.82 -9.89
CA SER A 39 1.25 15.21 -10.35
C SER A 39 2.56 15.94 -10.06
N LEU A 40 3.02 16.77 -11.01
CA LEU A 40 4.32 17.43 -10.97
C LEU A 40 4.50 18.23 -9.66
N GLY A 41 5.65 18.06 -9.01
CA GLY A 41 5.98 18.72 -7.74
C GLY A 41 5.48 17.96 -6.50
N HIS A 42 4.62 16.95 -6.64
CA HIS A 42 4.24 16.14 -5.49
C HIS A 42 5.40 15.25 -5.03
N SER A 43 5.65 15.28 -3.72
CA SER A 43 6.58 14.40 -3.04
C SER A 43 5.90 13.72 -1.85
N SER A 44 6.40 12.54 -1.50
CA SER A 44 5.99 11.80 -0.33
C SER A 44 7.13 10.95 0.21
N MET A 45 7.01 10.58 1.48
CA MET A 45 7.88 9.57 2.06
C MET A 45 7.04 8.58 2.86
N GLN A 46 7.54 7.36 2.92
CA GLN A 46 7.04 6.33 3.81
C GLN A 46 8.18 5.68 4.58
N ALA A 47 7.88 5.21 5.78
CA ALA A 47 8.76 4.38 6.57
C ALA A 47 8.13 3.00 6.77
N THR A 48 8.97 1.98 6.63
CA THR A 48 8.63 0.59 6.88
C THR A 48 9.24 0.18 8.21
N TYR A 49 8.42 -0.29 9.14
CA TYR A 49 8.84 -0.78 10.45
C TYR A 49 8.55 -2.27 10.58
N GLU A 50 9.40 -3.02 11.28
CA GLU A 50 9.07 -4.39 11.68
C GLU A 50 7.86 -4.40 12.61
N ALA A 51 6.89 -5.28 12.34
CA ALA A 51 5.73 -5.42 13.21
C ALA A 51 6.12 -5.91 14.62
N ASP A 52 7.10 -6.82 14.71
CA ASP A 52 7.49 -7.46 15.96
C ASP A 52 8.40 -6.58 16.82
N THR A 53 9.46 -6.03 16.21
CA THR A 53 10.47 -5.23 16.94
C THR A 53 10.16 -3.74 16.95
N GLN A 54 9.24 -3.28 16.09
CA GLN A 54 8.92 -1.87 15.86
C GLN A 54 10.10 -1.04 15.35
N GLU A 55 11.22 -1.68 14.96
CA GLU A 55 12.40 -0.97 14.46
C GLU A 55 12.18 -0.50 13.02
N LEU A 56 12.71 0.68 12.70
CA LEU A 56 12.71 1.22 11.35
C LEU A 56 13.61 0.37 10.44
N SER A 57 13.02 -0.21 9.40
CA SER A 57 13.70 -1.09 8.45
C SER A 57 14.13 -0.38 7.17
N ALA A 58 13.28 0.50 6.66
CA ALA A 58 13.56 1.27 5.47
C ALA A 58 12.76 2.57 5.41
N VAL A 59 13.26 3.53 4.62
CA VAL A 59 12.55 4.74 4.26
C VAL A 59 12.54 4.87 2.75
N THR A 60 11.37 5.11 2.17
CA THR A 60 11.18 5.29 0.73
C THR A 60 10.71 6.70 0.45
N GLU A 61 11.51 7.44 -0.30
CA GLU A 61 11.16 8.75 -0.85
C GLU A 61 10.61 8.57 -2.27
N MET A 62 9.51 9.26 -2.55
CA MET A 62 8.90 9.31 -3.87
C MET A 62 8.70 10.77 -4.28
N ALA A 63 9.07 11.12 -5.50
CA ALA A 63 8.89 12.48 -6.01
C ALA A 63 8.56 12.51 -7.49
N ALA A 64 7.46 13.16 -7.85
CA ALA A 64 7.04 13.44 -9.22
C ALA A 64 7.84 14.62 -9.78
N THR A 65 8.93 14.33 -10.49
CA THR A 65 9.99 15.30 -10.80
C THR A 65 9.93 15.88 -12.20
N SER A 66 9.28 15.20 -13.15
CA SER A 66 9.23 15.66 -14.54
C SER A 66 7.93 15.26 -15.23
N LEU A 67 7.53 16.04 -16.23
CA LEU A 67 6.50 15.63 -17.20
C LEU A 67 7.12 14.63 -18.17
N ALA A 68 6.38 13.58 -18.51
CA ALA A 68 6.82 12.52 -19.39
C ALA A 68 5.69 12.05 -20.31
N GLY A 69 6.05 11.33 -21.37
CA GLY A 69 5.10 10.62 -22.23
C GLY A 69 5.49 9.15 -22.31
N ILE A 70 4.54 8.26 -22.06
CA ILE A 70 4.71 6.82 -22.30
C ILE A 70 3.76 6.40 -23.41
N HIS A 71 4.33 6.07 -24.56
CA HIS A 71 3.61 5.90 -25.82
C HIS A 71 2.85 7.18 -26.19
N ASP A 72 1.53 7.12 -26.23
CA ASP A 72 0.58 8.17 -26.60
C ASP A 72 -0.10 8.82 -25.38
N GLN A 73 0.43 8.60 -24.17
CA GLN A 73 -0.16 9.09 -22.93
C GLN A 73 0.78 10.02 -22.15
N ASP A 74 0.30 11.22 -21.85
CA ASP A 74 0.95 12.17 -20.95
C ASP A 74 0.90 11.67 -19.50
N CYS A 75 2.01 11.84 -18.79
CA CYS A 75 2.18 11.37 -17.42
C CYS A 75 3.26 12.16 -16.69
N VAL A 76 3.54 11.76 -15.45
CA VAL A 76 4.70 12.22 -14.69
C VAL A 76 5.67 11.08 -14.46
N GLU A 77 6.95 11.42 -14.46
CA GLU A 77 8.00 10.58 -13.94
C GLU A 77 8.07 10.74 -12.41
N ILE A 78 8.03 9.63 -11.69
CA ILE A 78 8.14 9.58 -10.24
C ILE A 78 9.41 8.83 -9.89
N THR A 79 10.38 9.53 -9.31
CA THR A 79 11.59 8.90 -8.76
C THR A 79 11.26 8.19 -7.46
N VAL A 80 11.80 6.98 -7.30
CA VAL A 80 11.63 6.17 -6.08
C VAL A 80 13.00 5.88 -5.51
N ARG A 81 13.23 6.29 -4.26
CA ARG A 81 14.49 6.11 -3.55
C ARG A 81 14.23 5.46 -2.21
N GLU A 82 14.38 4.15 -2.18
CA GLU A 82 14.37 3.41 -0.92
C GLU A 82 15.76 3.34 -0.31
N ARG A 83 15.82 3.55 1.00
CA ARG A 83 17.02 3.35 1.80
C ARG A 83 16.76 2.33 2.88
N ALA A 84 17.50 1.23 2.79
CA ALA A 84 17.67 0.28 3.88
C ALA A 84 18.28 0.98 5.09
N ILE A 85 17.64 0.87 6.25
CA ILE A 85 18.23 1.23 7.54
C ILE A 85 18.86 -0.02 8.18
N ARG A 86 18.25 -1.19 7.96
CA ARG A 86 18.80 -2.48 8.37
C ARG A 86 19.66 -3.09 7.28
N GLU A 87 20.74 -3.77 7.68
CA GLU A 87 21.64 -4.48 6.75
C GLU A 87 20.96 -5.68 6.08
N ASP A 88 19.99 -6.31 6.76
CA ASP A 88 19.21 -7.44 6.23
C ASP A 88 18.04 -7.02 5.31
N TRP A 89 17.89 -5.72 5.04
CA TRP A 89 16.84 -5.20 4.18
C TRP A 89 17.24 -5.31 2.70
N ASP A 90 17.04 -6.49 2.13
CA ASP A 90 17.15 -6.73 0.69
C ASP A 90 15.79 -7.15 0.10
N VAL A 91 15.34 -6.41 -0.90
CA VAL A 91 14.11 -6.66 -1.65
C VAL A 91 14.54 -6.61 -3.11
N PRO A 92 14.64 -7.76 -3.79
CA PRO A 92 15.07 -7.79 -5.18
C PRO A 92 14.12 -7.02 -6.09
N GLY A 93 14.66 -6.40 -7.15
CA GLY A 93 13.82 -5.82 -8.21
C GLY A 93 13.09 -4.54 -7.81
N ARG A 94 13.56 -3.78 -6.81
CA ARG A 94 12.94 -2.51 -6.42
C ARG A 94 12.79 -1.57 -7.62
N PRO A 95 11.59 -0.98 -7.80
CA PRO A 95 11.44 0.11 -8.74
C PRO A 95 12.24 1.31 -8.25
N HIS A 96 12.90 1.99 -9.18
CA HIS A 96 13.54 3.30 -8.89
C HIS A 96 12.91 4.43 -9.70
N LEU A 97 12.00 4.09 -10.61
CA LEU A 97 11.26 5.04 -11.42
C LEU A 97 9.88 4.47 -11.74
N PHE A 98 8.85 5.30 -11.58
CA PHE A 98 7.54 5.08 -12.16
C PHE A 98 7.27 6.13 -13.23
N TYR A 99 6.44 5.76 -14.20
CA TYR A 99 5.70 6.68 -15.03
C TYR A 99 4.24 6.46 -14.73
N ALA A 100 3.56 7.48 -14.23
CA ALA A 100 2.21 7.35 -13.74
C ALA A 100 1.38 8.57 -14.06
N ARG A 101 0.07 8.35 -14.15
CA ARG A 101 -0.91 9.38 -14.46
C ARG A 101 -2.00 9.38 -13.41
N LEU A 102 -2.49 10.58 -13.12
CA LEU A 102 -3.72 10.83 -12.40
C LEU A 102 -4.65 11.60 -13.34
N ASP A 103 -5.89 11.14 -13.48
CA ASP A 103 -6.96 11.90 -14.13
C ASP A 103 -8.20 12.00 -13.24
N GLU A 104 -9.32 12.43 -13.82
CA GLU A 104 -10.57 12.64 -13.08
C GLU A 104 -11.18 11.33 -12.52
N LYS A 105 -10.80 10.18 -13.06
CA LYS A 105 -11.40 8.86 -12.77
C LYS A 105 -10.43 7.92 -12.08
N GLU A 106 -9.17 7.89 -12.50
CA GLU A 106 -8.22 6.88 -12.04
C GLU A 106 -6.82 7.41 -11.79
N THR A 107 -6.09 6.65 -10.96
CA THR A 107 -4.63 6.66 -10.90
C THR A 107 -4.11 5.43 -11.63
N ARG A 108 -3.04 5.56 -12.42
CA ARG A 108 -2.54 4.45 -13.24
C ARG A 108 -1.03 4.49 -13.42
N TRP A 109 -0.38 3.33 -13.27
CA TRP A 109 0.98 3.10 -13.75
C TRP A 109 0.97 2.91 -15.27
N LEU A 110 1.83 3.65 -15.96
CA LEU A 110 2.09 3.50 -17.39
C LEU A 110 3.42 2.81 -17.67
N GLY A 111 4.37 2.92 -16.76
CA GLY A 111 5.64 2.21 -16.85
C GLY A 111 6.38 2.17 -15.53
N VAL A 112 7.25 1.16 -15.39
CA VAL A 112 8.09 0.97 -14.22
C VAL A 112 9.49 0.61 -14.68
N VAL A 113 10.49 1.26 -14.08
CA VAL A 113 11.90 0.90 -14.26
C VAL A 113 12.42 0.22 -13.01
N GLN A 114 12.84 -1.03 -13.16
CA GLN A 114 13.39 -1.87 -12.10
C GLN A 114 14.84 -2.24 -12.40
N GLN A 115 15.64 -2.43 -11.35
CA GLN A 115 16.97 -3.00 -11.46
C GLN A 115 16.87 -4.53 -11.41
N LEU A 116 17.30 -5.22 -12.46
CA LEU A 116 17.36 -6.68 -12.54
C LEU A 116 18.81 -7.11 -12.73
N GLY A 117 19.51 -7.43 -11.64
CA GLY A 117 20.95 -7.70 -11.67
C GLY A 117 21.72 -6.46 -12.14
N ALA A 118 22.48 -6.56 -13.23
CA ALA A 118 23.25 -5.45 -13.80
C ALA A 118 22.45 -4.57 -14.78
N ARG A 119 21.24 -4.97 -15.18
CA ARG A 119 20.43 -4.24 -16.17
C ARG A 119 19.29 -3.45 -15.53
N LYS A 120 18.97 -2.30 -16.11
CA LYS A 120 17.69 -1.62 -15.90
C LYS A 120 16.70 -2.16 -16.92
N ALA A 121 15.52 -2.55 -16.45
CA ALA A 121 14.42 -2.98 -17.30
C ALA A 121 13.27 -1.98 -17.18
N LEU A 122 12.86 -1.41 -18.31
CA LEU A 122 11.61 -0.67 -18.42
C LEU A 122 10.54 -1.66 -18.87
N ARG A 123 9.43 -1.71 -18.13
CA ARG A 123 8.18 -2.37 -18.54
C ARG A 123 7.08 -1.33 -18.59
N THR A 124 6.20 -1.40 -19.57
CA THR A 124 5.10 -0.46 -19.80
C THR A 124 3.77 -1.18 -19.86
N PHE A 125 2.66 -0.43 -19.79
CA PHE A 125 1.30 -0.97 -19.87
C PHE A 125 0.98 -1.74 -21.16
N LYS A 126 1.84 -1.68 -22.19
CA LYS A 126 1.71 -2.49 -23.42
C LYS A 126 2.48 -3.81 -23.36
N ASP A 127 3.30 -4.03 -22.35
CA ASP A 127 4.08 -5.26 -22.20
C ASP A 127 3.25 -6.38 -21.55
N GLU A 128 3.57 -7.62 -21.93
CA GLU A 128 2.96 -8.80 -21.34
C GLU A 128 3.17 -8.84 -19.82
N TRP A 129 2.12 -9.23 -19.09
CA TRP A 129 2.08 -9.32 -17.63
C TRP A 129 2.19 -7.99 -16.87
N PHE A 130 2.30 -6.83 -17.53
CA PHE A 130 2.40 -5.55 -16.82
C PHE A 130 1.19 -5.32 -15.91
N GLU A 131 -0.01 -5.51 -16.44
CA GLU A 131 -1.25 -5.27 -15.69
C GLU A 131 -1.49 -6.29 -14.57
N ALA A 132 -0.87 -7.47 -14.64
CA ALA A 132 -0.94 -8.45 -13.57
C ALA A 132 -0.06 -8.03 -12.37
N ASP A 133 1.06 -7.37 -12.65
CA ASP A 133 2.01 -6.90 -11.63
C ASP A 133 1.64 -5.50 -11.08
N TRP A 134 1.10 -4.63 -11.94
CA TRP A 134 0.92 -3.19 -11.67
C TRP A 134 -0.51 -2.70 -11.85
N GLY A 135 -1.46 -3.59 -12.14
CA GLY A 135 -2.87 -3.24 -12.35
C GLY A 135 -3.16 -2.53 -13.68
N ARG A 136 -4.46 -2.35 -13.95
CA ARG A 136 -4.98 -1.70 -15.18
C ARG A 136 -5.21 -0.20 -15.06
N GLY A 137 -4.95 0.36 -13.87
CA GLY A 137 -5.55 1.61 -13.43
C GLY A 137 -6.52 1.32 -12.29
N ALA A 138 -6.59 2.24 -11.34
CA ALA A 138 -7.34 2.08 -10.11
C ALA A 138 -8.24 3.30 -9.89
N GLU A 139 -9.52 3.05 -9.63
CA GLU A 139 -10.50 4.11 -9.43
C GLU A 139 -10.09 4.99 -8.24
N ARG A 140 -10.04 6.31 -8.47
CA ARG A 140 -9.65 7.26 -7.43
C ARG A 140 -10.77 7.46 -6.40
N LYS A 141 -12.03 7.30 -6.82
CA LYS A 141 -13.20 7.38 -5.95
C LYS A 141 -13.44 6.03 -5.30
N ILE A 142 -12.86 5.82 -4.14
CA ILE A 142 -13.04 4.59 -3.36
C ILE A 142 -14.27 4.75 -2.47
N CYS A 143 -15.07 3.69 -2.32
CA CYS A 143 -16.28 3.71 -1.51
C CYS A 143 -16.39 2.49 -0.59
N ASP A 144 -17.12 2.67 0.51
CA ASP A 144 -17.65 1.59 1.33
C ASP A 144 -19.14 1.44 1.01
N ASP A 145 -19.45 0.46 0.19
CA ASP A 145 -20.82 0.08 -0.17
C ASP A 145 -21.33 -1.13 0.62
N GLY A 146 -20.64 -1.48 1.71
CA GLY A 146 -20.96 -2.66 2.52
C GLY A 146 -20.54 -3.98 1.89
N ARG A 147 -19.59 -3.97 0.95
CA ARG A 147 -18.98 -5.20 0.40
C ARG A 147 -18.49 -6.11 1.52
N TYR A 148 -17.72 -5.59 2.47
CA TYR A 148 -17.13 -6.39 3.55
C TYR A 148 -17.96 -6.25 4.84
N GLN A 149 -18.69 -7.31 5.20
CA GLN A 149 -19.50 -7.33 6.42
C GLN A 149 -18.82 -8.15 7.52
N ARG A 150 -18.41 -7.47 8.59
CA ARG A 150 -17.84 -8.09 9.77
C ARG A 150 -18.86 -8.97 10.49
N GLN A 151 -18.46 -10.17 10.85
CA GLN A 151 -19.24 -11.16 11.58
C GLN A 151 -18.92 -11.09 13.09
N PRO A 152 -19.78 -11.66 13.97
CA PRO A 152 -19.54 -11.65 15.42
C PRO A 152 -18.24 -12.32 15.87
N ASP A 153 -17.74 -13.29 15.09
CA ASP A 153 -16.47 -13.99 15.34
C ASP A 153 -15.24 -13.21 14.84
N GLY A 154 -15.44 -12.01 14.28
CA GLY A 154 -14.38 -11.16 13.75
C GLY A 154 -13.99 -11.46 12.30
N THR A 155 -14.55 -12.49 11.67
CA THR A 155 -14.37 -12.77 10.24
C THR A 155 -15.22 -11.83 9.38
N TYR A 156 -15.03 -11.85 8.06
CA TYR A 156 -15.77 -11.02 7.12
C TYR A 156 -16.45 -11.88 6.06
N ARG A 157 -17.64 -11.47 5.65
CA ARG A 157 -18.35 -12.03 4.50
C ARG A 157 -18.47 -10.97 3.40
N THR A 158 -18.22 -11.35 2.15
CA THR A 158 -18.48 -10.44 1.03
C THR A 158 -19.95 -10.43 0.63
N THR A 159 -20.41 -9.28 0.14
CA THR A 159 -21.74 -9.10 -0.46
C THR A 159 -21.62 -8.79 -1.96
N GLY A 160 -22.73 -8.39 -2.61
CA GLY A 160 -22.71 -7.93 -4.00
C GLY A 160 -22.08 -6.54 -4.21
N GLY A 161 -21.62 -5.87 -3.15
CA GLY A 161 -20.87 -4.62 -3.23
C GLY A 161 -19.55 -4.79 -4.01
N ARG A 162 -19.08 -3.70 -4.61
CA ARG A 162 -17.84 -3.64 -5.41
C ARG A 162 -16.81 -2.68 -4.82
N GLY A 163 -17.22 -1.82 -3.89
CA GLY A 163 -16.32 -0.92 -3.19
C GLY A 163 -15.20 -1.67 -2.46
N ILE A 164 -14.04 -1.04 -2.36
CA ILE A 164 -12.89 -1.58 -1.60
C ILE A 164 -12.92 -1.13 -0.14
N GLY A 165 -13.84 -0.23 0.24
CA GLY A 165 -14.03 0.21 1.61
C GLY A 165 -14.50 -0.94 2.52
N ALA A 166 -13.86 -1.06 3.67
CA ALA A 166 -14.03 -2.14 4.65
C ALA A 166 -14.22 -1.57 6.06
N GLY A 167 -15.07 -0.55 6.21
CA GLY A 167 -15.38 0.12 7.47
C GLY A 167 -14.61 1.41 7.70
N THR A 168 -15.07 2.17 8.69
CA THR A 168 -14.47 3.44 9.12
C THR A 168 -13.83 3.29 10.51
N TYR A 169 -12.66 3.88 10.69
CA TYR A 169 -11.82 3.69 11.86
C TYR A 169 -11.19 4.99 12.33
N ASP A 170 -11.09 5.18 13.64
CA ASP A 170 -10.23 6.18 14.24
C ASP A 170 -8.85 5.52 14.46
N VAL A 171 -7.86 6.01 13.72
CA VAL A 171 -6.48 5.50 13.72
C VAL A 171 -5.60 6.50 14.45
N VAL A 172 -5.01 6.08 15.56
CA VAL A 172 -4.06 6.87 16.34
C VAL A 172 -2.65 6.41 16.01
N ILE A 173 -1.78 7.33 15.60
CA ILE A 173 -0.35 7.10 15.34
C ILE A 173 0.44 8.15 16.12
N GLY A 174 1.12 7.71 17.18
CA GLY A 174 1.75 8.63 18.13
C GLY A 174 0.71 9.52 18.82
N SER A 175 0.87 10.84 18.69
CA SER A 175 -0.05 11.84 19.25
C SER A 175 -1.19 12.25 18.31
N ARG A 176 -1.26 11.67 17.10
CA ARG A 176 -2.17 12.12 16.05
C ARG A 176 -3.27 11.11 15.83
N THR A 177 -4.48 11.61 15.65
CA THR A 177 -5.69 10.82 15.39
C THR A 177 -6.22 11.16 14.01
N PHE A 178 -6.51 10.13 13.23
CA PHE A 178 -7.07 10.23 11.88
C PHE A 178 -8.39 9.49 11.83
N HIS A 179 -9.40 10.11 11.23
CA HIS A 179 -10.62 9.42 10.88
C HIS A 179 -10.46 8.85 9.48
N CYS A 180 -10.45 7.53 9.37
CA CYS A 180 -10.00 6.84 8.19
C CYS A 180 -11.07 5.92 7.62
N LEU A 181 -11.17 5.88 6.29
CA LEU A 181 -11.73 4.74 5.60
C LEU A 181 -10.65 3.65 5.56
N ARG A 182 -10.98 2.45 6.01
CA ARG A 182 -10.14 1.29 5.73
C ARG A 182 -10.47 0.77 4.34
N ALA A 183 -9.46 0.56 3.51
CA ALA A 183 -9.59 -0.04 2.19
C ALA A 183 -8.89 -1.40 2.15
N TRP A 184 -9.56 -2.38 1.53
CA TRP A 184 -9.05 -3.72 1.26
C TRP A 184 -9.05 -4.00 -0.23
N ASP A 185 -7.87 -4.27 -0.75
CA ASP A 185 -7.68 -4.72 -2.12
C ASP A 185 -7.18 -6.16 -2.12
N THR A 186 -8.13 -7.07 -2.34
CA THR A 186 -7.85 -8.48 -2.57
C THR A 186 -7.41 -8.60 -4.03
N PHE A 187 -6.11 -8.73 -4.28
CA PHE A 187 -5.51 -8.85 -5.62
C PHE A 187 -5.96 -10.11 -6.40
N GLY A 188 -6.95 -10.84 -5.88
CA GLY A 188 -7.83 -11.76 -6.59
C GLY A 188 -9.29 -11.44 -6.21
N SER A 189 -10.17 -11.37 -7.21
CA SER A 189 -11.61 -11.26 -7.01
C SER A 189 -12.28 -12.46 -7.70
N PRO A 190 -12.93 -13.37 -6.96
CA PRO A 190 -13.26 -13.35 -5.51
C PRO A 190 -12.05 -13.53 -4.57
N PRO A 191 -12.21 -13.30 -3.24
CA PRO A 191 -11.18 -13.61 -2.25
C PRO A 191 -10.54 -14.99 -2.46
N SER A 192 -9.23 -15.08 -2.27
CA SER A 192 -8.45 -16.28 -2.56
C SER A 192 -7.25 -16.39 -1.64
N GLU A 193 -7.00 -17.58 -1.11
CA GLU A 193 -5.79 -17.89 -0.33
C GLU A 193 -4.51 -17.90 -1.18
N HIS A 194 -4.61 -17.75 -2.50
CA HIS A 194 -3.48 -17.62 -3.43
C HIS A 194 -3.22 -16.18 -3.89
N ALA A 195 -3.86 -15.17 -3.28
CA ALA A 195 -3.69 -13.77 -3.61
C ALA A 195 -3.18 -12.95 -2.40
N GLU A 196 -2.67 -11.75 -2.68
CA GLU A 196 -2.36 -10.76 -1.63
C GLU A 196 -3.61 -10.00 -1.22
N LEU A 197 -3.55 -9.43 -0.02
CA LEU A 197 -4.48 -8.44 0.47
C LEU A 197 -3.68 -7.22 0.91
N ALA A 198 -3.96 -6.08 0.30
CA ALA A 198 -3.52 -4.78 0.81
C ALA A 198 -4.56 -4.24 1.81
N GLU A 199 -4.10 -3.81 2.98
CA GLU A 199 -4.89 -3.03 3.94
C GLU A 199 -4.31 -1.63 4.04
N ALA A 200 -5.12 -0.62 3.72
CA ALA A 200 -4.75 0.77 3.88
C ALA A 200 -5.77 1.52 4.73
N PHE A 201 -5.28 2.43 5.56
CA PHE A 201 -6.09 3.42 6.26
C PHE A 201 -5.88 4.78 5.63
N ILE A 202 -6.96 5.32 5.07
CA ILE A 202 -6.94 6.54 4.26
C ILE A 202 -7.74 7.60 5.01
N GLU A 203 -7.09 8.69 5.38
CA GLU A 203 -7.73 9.78 6.13
C GLU A 203 -8.67 10.61 5.24
N GLU A 204 -9.53 11.43 5.84
CA GLU A 204 -10.61 12.19 5.16
C GLU A 204 -10.11 13.05 3.97
N GLY A 205 -8.86 13.51 3.98
CA GLY A 205 -8.18 14.21 2.88
C GLY A 205 -7.66 13.33 1.75
N GLY A 206 -7.87 12.01 1.80
CA GLY A 206 -7.49 11.07 0.74
C GLY A 206 -6.03 10.65 0.77
N ARG A 207 -5.35 10.75 1.93
CA ARG A 207 -3.96 10.31 2.11
C ARG A 207 -3.88 9.01 2.89
N VAL A 208 -3.03 8.07 2.46
CA VAL A 208 -2.72 6.88 3.26
C VAL A 208 -1.91 7.31 4.48
N VAL A 209 -2.29 6.84 5.66
CA VAL A 209 -1.55 7.05 6.93
C VAL A 209 -0.94 5.77 7.49
N LEU A 210 -1.55 4.63 7.21
CA LEU A 210 -1.06 3.31 7.59
C LEU A 210 -1.36 2.32 6.45
N TYR A 211 -0.38 1.48 6.13
CA TYR A 211 -0.51 0.38 5.19
C TYR A 211 0.08 -0.91 5.75
N ARG A 212 -0.59 -2.02 5.47
CA ARG A 212 -0.17 -3.38 5.80
C ARG A 212 -0.40 -4.28 4.60
N GLN A 213 0.53 -5.20 4.37
CA GLN A 213 0.40 -6.25 3.36
C GLN A 213 0.13 -7.59 4.03
N TYR A 214 -0.80 -8.34 3.46
CA TYR A 214 -1.11 -9.69 3.90
C TYR A 214 -0.95 -10.67 2.73
N ARG A 215 -0.46 -11.86 3.03
CA ARG A 215 -0.42 -12.97 2.07
C ARG A 215 -1.58 -13.91 2.32
N GLY A 216 -2.28 -14.31 1.26
CA GLY A 216 -3.15 -15.46 1.33
C GLY A 216 -2.39 -16.68 1.84
N ARG A 217 -3.05 -17.50 2.67
CA ARG A 217 -2.48 -18.65 3.36
C ARG A 217 -1.64 -19.56 2.48
N GLN A 218 -2.01 -19.71 1.21
CA GLN A 218 -1.40 -20.60 0.22
C GLN A 218 -0.68 -19.82 -0.90
N MET A 219 -0.33 -18.55 -0.67
CA MET A 219 0.24 -17.69 -1.69
C MET A 219 1.76 -17.83 -1.80
N GLY A 220 2.26 -18.44 -2.87
CA GLY A 220 3.69 -18.54 -3.14
C GLY A 220 4.00 -19.75 -4.00
N ARG A 221 5.29 -20.05 -4.18
CA ARG A 221 5.72 -21.31 -4.80
C ARG A 221 5.89 -22.37 -3.71
N GLY A 222 5.33 -23.55 -3.93
CA GLY A 222 5.45 -24.70 -3.02
C GLY A 222 4.33 -24.79 -1.98
N GLU A 223 4.52 -25.66 -0.99
CA GLU A 223 3.51 -26.03 0.01
C GLU A 223 3.58 -25.19 1.29
N THR A 224 4.06 -23.93 1.19
CA THR A 224 4.16 -23.06 2.36
C THR A 224 2.77 -22.60 2.79
N ASP A 225 2.34 -23.05 3.97
CA ASP A 225 1.19 -22.50 4.68
C ASP A 225 1.66 -21.33 5.56
N TRP A 226 1.34 -20.09 5.15
CA TRP A 226 1.76 -18.90 5.87
C TRP A 226 1.15 -18.80 7.28
N ALA A 227 -0.04 -19.38 7.49
CA ALA A 227 -0.70 -19.34 8.80
C ALA A 227 -0.04 -20.31 9.79
N VAL A 228 0.56 -21.40 9.30
CA VAL A 228 1.39 -22.32 10.10
C VAL A 228 2.77 -21.73 10.33
N LYS A 229 3.38 -21.13 9.30
CA LYS A 229 4.73 -20.55 9.39
C LYS A 229 4.78 -19.33 10.32
N TYR A 230 3.72 -18.53 10.35
CA TYR A 230 3.61 -17.32 11.16
C TYR A 230 2.31 -17.35 12.00
N PRO A 231 2.25 -18.22 13.02
CA PRO A 231 1.03 -18.45 13.79
C PRO A 231 0.65 -17.23 14.63
N ASP A 232 1.62 -16.40 15.02
CA ASP A 232 1.39 -15.24 15.89
C ASP A 232 1.10 -13.95 15.10
N ASN A 233 1.33 -13.95 13.78
CA ASN A 233 1.02 -12.78 12.95
C ASN A 233 -0.48 -12.53 12.89
N SER A 234 -0.84 -11.25 12.80
CA SER A 234 -2.22 -10.81 12.61
C SER A 234 -2.84 -11.45 11.35
N LYS A 235 -4.12 -11.79 11.43
CA LYS A 235 -4.85 -12.45 10.33
C LYS A 235 -6.14 -11.71 10.01
N ILE A 236 -6.49 -11.70 8.73
CA ILE A 236 -7.78 -11.27 8.22
C ILE A 236 -8.42 -12.48 7.55
N VAL A 237 -9.69 -12.75 7.83
CA VAL A 237 -10.43 -13.87 7.24
C VAL A 237 -11.63 -13.33 6.47
N ILE A 238 -11.68 -13.56 5.16
CA ILE A 238 -12.74 -13.09 4.26
C ILE A 238 -13.30 -14.28 3.51
N ASP A 239 -14.60 -14.58 3.67
CA ASP A 239 -15.27 -15.75 3.09
C ASP A 239 -14.52 -17.08 3.33
N GLY A 240 -13.92 -17.21 4.51
CA GLY A 240 -13.11 -18.37 4.89
C GLY A 240 -11.67 -18.38 4.35
N CYS A 241 -11.29 -17.45 3.46
CA CYS A 241 -9.91 -17.29 3.00
C CYS A 241 -9.09 -16.56 4.07
N VAL A 242 -7.97 -17.17 4.50
CA VAL A 242 -7.09 -16.59 5.51
C VAL A 242 -5.97 -15.78 4.84
N TYR A 243 -5.81 -14.53 5.28
CA TYR A 243 -4.72 -13.64 4.91
C TYR A 243 -3.86 -13.36 6.15
N VAL A 244 -2.56 -13.57 6.06
CA VAL A 244 -1.60 -13.47 7.17
C VAL A 244 -0.72 -12.24 6.94
N HIS A 245 -0.55 -11.41 7.97
CA HIS A 245 0.26 -10.18 7.90
C HIS A 245 1.72 -10.53 7.62
N CYS A 246 2.15 -10.41 6.37
CA CYS A 246 3.54 -10.55 5.93
C CYS A 246 3.68 -10.10 4.48
N ASN A 247 4.89 -9.74 4.08
CA ASN A 247 5.24 -9.47 2.68
C ASN A 247 5.87 -10.70 2.01
N CYS A 248 6.31 -10.57 0.75
CA CYS A 248 6.94 -11.65 -0.02
C CYS A 248 8.24 -12.22 0.59
N THR A 249 8.87 -11.53 1.53
CA THR A 249 10.04 -12.02 2.28
C THR A 249 9.64 -12.80 3.54
N GLY A 250 8.35 -12.83 3.87
CA GLY A 250 7.79 -13.44 5.08
C GLY A 250 7.90 -12.57 6.33
N ARG A 251 8.28 -11.30 6.18
CA ARG A 251 8.35 -10.34 7.28
C ARG A 251 7.04 -9.57 7.38
N ALA A 252 6.59 -9.31 8.59
CA ALA A 252 5.45 -8.45 8.87
C ALA A 252 5.93 -7.01 9.06
N HIS A 253 5.31 -6.07 8.35
CA HIS A 253 5.65 -4.65 8.47
C HIS A 253 4.43 -3.77 8.55
N ASP A 254 4.59 -2.69 9.30
CA ASP A 254 3.71 -1.53 9.27
C ASP A 254 4.41 -0.42 8.48
N LEU A 255 3.70 0.12 7.51
CA LEU A 255 4.14 1.27 6.72
C LEU A 255 3.35 2.49 7.14
N ILE A 256 4.04 3.54 7.57
CA ILE A 256 3.42 4.85 7.85
C ILE A 256 4.01 5.92 6.95
N THR A 257 3.22 6.93 6.61
CA THR A 257 3.61 7.98 5.67
C THR A 257 4.07 9.24 6.40
N ASN A 258 4.70 10.17 5.68
CA ASN A 258 5.00 11.51 6.22
C ASN A 258 3.72 12.23 6.68
N THR A 259 2.58 11.94 6.03
CA THR A 259 1.25 12.39 6.47
C THR A 259 0.92 11.90 7.88
N ALA A 260 1.28 10.67 8.25
CA ALA A 260 1.00 10.12 9.58
C ALA A 260 1.76 10.86 10.70
N ILE A 261 3.01 11.26 10.45
CA ILE A 261 3.87 11.92 11.45
C ILE A 261 3.81 13.46 11.41
N GLY A 262 3.08 14.04 10.46
CA GLY A 262 2.77 15.48 10.44
C GLY A 262 3.84 16.31 9.75
N VAL A 263 4.49 15.70 8.76
CA VAL A 263 5.53 16.35 7.97
C VAL A 263 4.99 16.58 6.57
N ASP A 264 4.80 17.85 6.24
CA ASP A 264 4.60 18.28 4.87
C ASP A 264 5.95 18.37 4.17
N LEU A 265 6.07 17.67 3.05
CA LEU A 265 7.26 17.77 2.21
C LEU A 265 7.11 18.96 1.24
N PRO A 266 8.22 19.58 0.82
CA PRO A 266 8.19 20.63 -0.19
C PRO A 266 7.50 20.14 -1.47
N ARG A 267 6.68 21.02 -2.04
CA ARG A 267 6.15 20.88 -3.40
C ARG A 267 7.13 21.43 -4.42
#